data_AF-A0A351DCJ3-F1
#
_entry.id   AF-A0A351DCJ3-F1
#
_cell.length_a   1.000
_cell.length_b   1.000
_cell.length_c   1.000
_cell.angle_alpha   90.00
_cell.angle_beta   90.00
_cell.angle_gamma   90.00
#
_symmetry.space_group_name_H-M   'P 1'
#
loop_
_entity.id
_entity.type
_entity.pdbx_description
1 polymer ?
#
loop_
_entity_poly.entity_id
_entity_poly.type
_entity_poly.pdbx_seq_one_letter_code
_entity_poly.pdbx_strand_id
1 'polypeptide(L)'
;MDQLDFQILELLSNNSRISVTEISKQIGRSHSATRLRLTKIVDSGVIEKFTIVLDEEIYGQFSNQRPSTEDSADFNAGVKEEGKENGLPQPENLQTNSAVKDTDRITDSRPVIGSTSR
;
A
#
# COMPACT_ATOMS: atom_id res chain seq x y z
N MET A 1 -0.26 5.35 21.75
CA MET A 1 0.83 6.08 21.09
C MET A 1 2.01 6.06 22.02
N ASP A 2 3.15 5.60 21.54
CA ASP A 2 4.38 5.45 22.31
C ASP A 2 5.34 6.62 22.05
N GLN A 3 6.37 6.77 22.89
CA GLN A 3 7.41 7.80 22.71
C GLN A 3 8.10 7.75 21.32
N LEU A 4 8.18 6.55 20.72
CA LEU A 4 8.71 6.38 19.37
C LEU A 4 7.77 6.96 18.30
N ASP A 5 6.46 6.85 18.49
CA ASP A 5 5.49 7.40 17.53
C ASP A 5 5.60 8.93 17.52
N PHE A 6 5.78 9.55 18.69
CA PHE A 6 6.03 10.99 18.81
C PHE A 6 7.32 11.43 18.10
N GLN A 7 8.41 10.67 18.20
CA GLN A 7 9.64 10.99 17.45
C GLN A 7 9.44 10.89 15.95
N ILE A 8 8.69 9.88 15.46
CA ILE A 8 8.38 9.76 14.03
C ILE A 8 7.56 10.97 13.57
N LEU A 9 6.58 11.41 14.36
CA LEU A 9 5.77 12.58 14.06
C LEU A 9 6.60 13.88 14.03
N GLU A 10 7.53 14.05 14.96
CA GLU A 10 8.45 15.19 14.99
C GLU A 10 9.37 15.23 13.75
N LEU A 11 9.85 14.08 13.30
CA LEU A 11 10.63 13.98 12.07
C LEU A 11 9.79 14.30 10.83
N LEU A 12 8.56 13.81 10.77
CA LEU A 12 7.64 14.06 9.66
C LEU A 12 7.13 15.50 9.63
N SER A 13 6.95 16.15 10.79
CA SER A 13 6.56 17.57 10.84
C SER A 13 7.66 18.46 10.31
N ASN A 14 8.92 18.12 10.57
CA ASN A 14 10.07 18.85 10.04
C ASN A 14 10.30 18.57 8.56
N ASN A 15 10.17 17.31 8.14
CA ASN A 15 10.32 16.91 6.74
C ASN A 15 9.42 15.71 6.41
N SER A 16 8.26 15.99 5.83
CA SER A 16 7.28 14.95 5.46
C SER A 16 7.73 14.05 4.30
N ARG A 17 8.78 14.44 3.56
CA ARG A 17 9.35 13.67 2.44
C ARG A 17 10.47 12.71 2.86
N ILE A 18 10.79 12.66 4.15
CA ILE A 18 11.82 11.77 4.66
C ILE A 18 11.46 10.30 4.38
N SER A 19 12.44 9.52 3.94
CA SER A 19 12.25 8.10 3.65
C SER A 19 12.21 7.28 4.93
N VAL A 20 11.47 6.16 4.92
CA VAL A 20 11.37 5.26 6.08
C VAL A 20 12.74 4.71 6.49
N THR A 21 13.67 4.54 5.55
CA THR A 21 15.06 4.17 5.84
C THR A 21 15.77 5.23 6.67
N GLU A 22 15.60 6.51 6.35
CA GLU A 22 16.25 7.59 7.08
C GLU A 22 15.61 7.83 8.45
N ILE A 23 14.27 7.78 8.55
CA ILE A 23 13.56 7.78 9.84
C ILE A 23 14.13 6.68 10.74
N SER A 24 14.25 5.46 10.21
CA SER A 24 14.71 4.30 10.99
C SER A 24 16.13 4.46 11.54
N LYS A 25 17.01 5.13 10.80
CA LYS A 25 18.37 5.45 11.25
C LYS A 25 18.36 6.48 12.37
N GLN A 26 17.55 7.53 12.25
CA GLN A 26 17.51 8.61 13.25
C GLN A 26 16.92 8.13 14.58
N ILE A 27 15.86 7.31 14.56
CA ILE A 27 15.27 6.75 15.78
C ILE A 27 15.99 5.51 16.31
N GLY A 28 16.98 4.98 15.58
CA GLY A 28 17.74 3.79 15.96
C GLY A 28 16.93 2.49 15.97
N ARG A 29 16.02 2.31 15.00
CA ARG A 29 15.15 1.13 14.90
C ARG A 29 15.29 0.41 13.57
N SER A 30 14.88 -0.86 13.56
CA SER A 30 14.82 -1.64 12.32
C SER A 30 13.86 -1.01 11.33
N HIS A 31 14.22 -1.08 10.05
CA HIS A 31 13.41 -0.56 8.96
C HIS A 31 11.96 -1.11 8.98
N SER A 32 11.81 -2.43 9.16
CA SER A 32 10.51 -3.10 9.21
C SER A 32 9.64 -2.63 10.39
N ALA A 33 10.24 -2.42 11.56
CA ALA A 33 9.53 -1.94 12.75
C ALA A 33 9.05 -0.49 12.57
N THR A 34 9.92 0.36 12.01
CA THR A 34 9.60 1.76 11.70
C THR A 34 8.47 1.85 10.69
N ARG A 35 8.51 1.02 9.64
CA ARG A 35 7.45 0.95 8.62
C ARG A 35 6.11 0.55 9.21
N LEU A 36 6.07 -0.51 10.03
CA LEU A 36 4.84 -0.95 10.68
C LEU A 36 4.24 0.15 11.57
N ARG A 37 5.08 0.86 12.32
CA ARG A 37 4.67 1.98 13.17
C ARG A 37 4.09 3.13 12.34
N LEU A 38 4.79 3.53 11.28
CA LEU A 38 4.33 4.58 10.37
C LEU A 38 2.95 4.24 9.78
N THR A 39 2.77 3.01 9.28
CA THR A 39 1.49 2.55 8.76
C THR A 39 0.39 2.60 9.83
N LYS A 40 0.67 2.14 11.06
CA LYS A 40 -0.29 2.25 12.17
C LYS A 40 -0.69 3.69 12.48
N ILE A 41 0.25 4.64 12.44
CA ILE A 41 -0.03 6.06 12.69
C ILE A 41 -0.97 6.61 11.61
N VAL A 42 -0.70 6.29 10.34
CA VAL A 42 -1.55 6.68 9.20
C VAL A 42 -2.94 6.04 9.30
N ASP A 43 -2.99 4.71 9.50
CA ASP A 43 -4.26 3.96 9.59
C ASP A 43 -5.10 4.38 10.80
N SER A 44 -4.46 4.80 11.88
CA SER A 44 -5.15 5.31 13.08
C SER A 44 -5.77 6.70 12.87
N GLY A 45 -5.51 7.36 11.74
CA GLY A 45 -6.02 8.69 11.43
C GLY A 45 -5.25 9.83 12.13
N VAL A 46 -4.11 9.53 12.77
CA VAL A 46 -3.26 10.57 13.39
C VAL A 46 -2.62 11.46 12.33
N ILE A 47 -2.33 10.90 11.15
CA ILE A 47 -1.96 11.69 9.96
C ILE A 47 -3.16 11.67 9.02
N GLU A 48 -3.91 12.77 8.98
CA GLU A 48 -5.07 12.91 8.08
C GLU A 48 -4.66 13.03 6.61
N LYS A 49 -3.65 13.86 6.33
CA LYS A 49 -3.16 14.13 4.97
C LYS A 49 -1.75 14.71 4.98
N PHE A 50 -1.02 14.43 3.92
CA PHE A 50 0.24 15.11 3.61
C PHE A 50 -0.07 16.35 2.77
N THR A 51 0.26 17.52 3.30
CA THR A 51 0.02 18.80 2.63
C THR A 51 1.32 19.52 2.34
N ILE A 52 1.24 20.51 1.45
CA ILE A 52 2.34 21.41 1.13
C ILE A 52 2.05 22.78 1.73
N VAL A 53 3.09 23.45 2.22
CA VAL A 53 3.00 24.87 2.59
C VAL A 53 3.27 25.67 1.32
N LEU A 54 2.32 26.51 0.94
CA LEU A 54 2.43 27.40 -0.22
C LEU A 54 2.54 28.85 0.28
N ASP A 55 3.36 29.64 -0.38
CA ASP A 55 3.38 31.08 -0.17
C ASP A 55 2.07 31.72 -0.66
N GLU A 56 1.60 32.72 0.07
CA GLU A 56 0.32 33.38 -0.17
C GLU A 56 0.26 34.04 -1.57
N GLU A 57 1.37 34.64 -2.01
CA GLU A 57 1.46 35.26 -3.34
C GLU A 57 1.27 34.26 -4.48
N ILE A 58 1.80 33.05 -4.32
CA ILE A 58 1.69 31.96 -5.30
C ILE A 58 0.29 31.36 -5.21
N TYR A 59 -0.23 31.17 -4.00
CA TYR A 59 -1.57 30.64 -3.78
C TYR A 59 -2.65 31.49 -4.45
N GLY A 60 -2.57 32.82 -4.33
CA GLY A 60 -3.49 33.75 -4.98
C GLY A 60 -3.51 33.65 -6.51
N GLN A 61 -2.35 33.35 -7.13
CA GLN A 61 -2.25 33.12 -8.58
C GLN A 61 -2.93 31.81 -8.99
N PHE A 62 -2.77 30.75 -8.19
CA PHE A 62 -3.42 29.46 -8.43
C PHE A 62 -4.93 29.51 -8.17
N SER A 63 -5.40 30.20 -7.12
CA SER A 63 -6.83 30.28 -6.79
C SER A 63 -7.63 31.00 -7.87
N ASN A 64 -7.01 31.97 -8.55
CA ASN A 64 -7.63 32.76 -9.61
C ASN A 64 -7.73 32.01 -10.96
N GLN A 65 -7.13 30.82 -11.06
CA GLN A 65 -7.30 29.91 -12.19
C GLN A 65 -8.39 28.86 -11.97
N ARG A 66 -9.19 28.95 -10.90
CA ARG A 66 -10.41 28.15 -10.83
C ARG A 66 -11.37 28.64 -11.93
N PRO A 67 -11.67 27.84 -12.97
CA PRO A 67 -12.72 28.20 -13.90
C PRO A 67 -14.00 28.42 -13.10
N SER A 68 -14.67 29.54 -13.39
CA SER A 68 -16.02 29.84 -12.93
C SER A 68 -16.86 28.58 -13.03
N THR A 69 -17.54 28.24 -11.94
CA THR A 69 -18.34 27.03 -11.74
C THR A 69 -19.61 27.04 -12.61
N GLU A 70 -19.51 27.36 -13.90
CA GLU A 70 -20.64 27.42 -14.84
C GLU A 70 -20.68 26.24 -15.83
N ASP A 71 -19.58 25.49 -16.02
CA ASP A 71 -19.62 24.20 -16.74
C ASP A 71 -19.70 23.03 -15.75
N SER A 72 -20.67 23.10 -14.83
CA SER A 72 -20.87 22.15 -13.73
C SER A 72 -21.56 20.83 -14.14
N ALA A 73 -21.35 20.31 -15.33
CA ALA A 73 -22.03 19.08 -15.79
C ALA A 73 -21.19 17.79 -15.69
N ASP A 74 -19.85 17.84 -15.82
CA ASP A 74 -19.13 16.62 -16.23
C ASP A 74 -18.19 15.97 -15.19
N PHE A 75 -18.02 16.51 -13.97
CA PHE A 75 -17.10 15.89 -12.98
C PHE A 75 -17.75 14.88 -12.03
N ASN A 76 -19.07 14.71 -12.05
CA ASN A 76 -19.78 13.70 -11.24
C ASN A 76 -20.16 12.43 -12.02
N ALA A 77 -19.39 12.07 -13.04
CA ALA A 77 -19.46 10.74 -13.67
C ALA A 77 -18.39 9.82 -13.07
N GLY A 78 -18.57 9.35 -11.83
CA GLY A 78 -17.60 8.40 -11.28
C GLY A 78 -17.79 7.90 -9.85
N VAL A 79 -18.67 8.49 -9.04
CA VAL A 79 -19.03 7.88 -7.75
C VAL A 79 -20.27 7.03 -7.96
N LYS A 80 -20.07 5.78 -8.38
CA LYS A 80 -21.07 4.74 -8.14
C LYS A 80 -21.04 4.41 -6.66
N GLU A 81 -21.91 5.07 -5.91
CA GLU A 81 -22.40 4.50 -4.66
C GLU A 81 -23.40 3.40 -5.00
N GLU A 82 -22.97 2.15 -4.90
CA GLU A 82 -23.87 1.05 -4.57
C GLU A 82 -23.29 0.30 -3.38
N GLY A 83 -23.65 0.77 -2.19
CA GLY A 83 -23.69 -0.09 -1.02
C GLY A 83 -24.97 -0.93 -1.07
N LYS A 84 -24.83 -2.25 -1.22
CA LYS A 84 -25.74 -3.26 -0.66
C LYS A 84 -24.96 -4.50 -0.23
N GLU A 85 -24.61 -4.51 1.05
CA GLU A 85 -25.00 -5.53 2.03
C GLU A 85 -25.02 -7.02 1.61
N ASN A 86 -24.36 -7.81 2.47
CA ASN A 86 -24.67 -9.20 2.87
C ASN A 86 -23.90 -10.35 2.19
N GLY A 87 -23.17 -11.11 3.02
CA GLY A 87 -22.91 -12.53 2.78
C GLY A 87 -21.47 -12.97 3.02
N LEU A 88 -21.21 -13.47 4.23
CA LEU A 88 -20.07 -14.32 4.56
C LEU A 88 -19.90 -15.42 3.49
N PRO A 89 -18.74 -15.61 2.82
CA PRO A 89 -18.54 -16.84 2.07
C PRO A 89 -18.30 -17.98 3.06
N GLN A 90 -19.32 -18.83 3.22
CA GLN A 90 -19.18 -20.17 3.82
C GLN A 90 -18.23 -21.01 2.95
N PRO A 91 -17.43 -21.91 3.55
CA PRO A 91 -16.62 -22.86 2.79
C PRO A 91 -17.52 -23.93 2.14
N GLU A 92 -16.93 -24.66 1.20
CA GLU A 92 -17.31 -25.98 0.68
C GLU A 92 -18.40 -26.10 -0.42
N ASN A 93 -17.98 -26.51 -1.61
CA ASN A 93 -18.32 -27.84 -2.13
C ASN A 93 -17.41 -28.28 -3.27
N LEU A 94 -16.73 -29.41 -3.03
CA LEU A 94 -16.12 -30.27 -4.04
C LEU A 94 -17.19 -30.73 -5.03
N GLN A 95 -17.01 -30.44 -6.32
CA GLN A 95 -17.58 -31.25 -7.38
C GLN A 95 -16.47 -31.71 -8.31
N THR A 96 -16.15 -32.99 -8.10
CA THR A 96 -15.33 -33.85 -8.92
C THR A 96 -15.88 -33.91 -10.34
N ASN A 97 -15.07 -33.53 -11.33
CA ASN A 97 -15.25 -34.08 -12.67
C ASN A 97 -14.10 -35.04 -12.95
N SER A 98 -14.39 -36.29 -12.62
CA SER A 98 -13.71 -37.47 -13.11
C SER A 98 -13.94 -37.63 -14.63
N ALA A 99 -12.87 -37.57 -15.40
CA ALA A 99 -12.68 -38.28 -16.67
C ALA A 99 -11.17 -38.18 -17.02
N VAL A 100 -10.33 -39.12 -16.55
CA VAL A 100 -9.84 -40.28 -17.32
C VAL A 100 -9.10 -39.82 -18.59
N LYS A 101 -7.77 -39.68 -18.56
CA LYS A 101 -6.71 -40.58 -19.11
C LYS A 101 -5.50 -39.63 -19.36
N ASP A 102 -4.23 -39.91 -19.17
CA ASP A 102 -3.42 -41.11 -19.28
C ASP A 102 -2.21 -40.98 -18.33
N THR A 103 -1.74 -42.11 -17.85
CA THR A 103 -0.47 -42.21 -17.12
C THR A 103 0.70 -42.11 -18.09
N ASP A 104 1.55 -41.09 -17.94
CA ASP A 104 2.96 -41.20 -18.32
C ASP A 104 3.83 -40.84 -17.13
N ARG A 105 4.50 -41.87 -16.59
CA ARG A 105 5.53 -41.75 -15.58
C ARG A 105 6.76 -41.12 -16.24
N ILE A 106 6.90 -39.80 -16.13
CA ILE A 106 8.18 -39.15 -16.43
C ILE A 106 9.05 -39.32 -15.17
N THR A 107 9.83 -40.40 -15.16
CA THR A 107 10.96 -40.56 -14.25
C THR A 107 12.00 -39.52 -14.63
N ASP A 108 11.97 -38.35 -13.99
CA ASP A 108 13.06 -37.38 -14.12
C ASP A 108 14.23 -37.85 -13.25
N SER A 109 14.94 -38.85 -13.79
CA SER A 109 16.26 -39.25 -13.33
C SER A 109 17.20 -38.06 -13.55
N ARG A 110 17.41 -37.25 -12.50
CA ARG A 110 18.48 -36.26 -12.48
C ARG A 110 19.79 -36.93 -12.92
N PRO A 111 20.47 -36.46 -13.97
CA PRO A 111 21.78 -36.98 -14.31
C PRO A 111 22.78 -36.55 -13.23
N VAL A 112 23.37 -37.51 -12.53
CA VAL A 112 24.52 -37.26 -11.64
C VAL A 112 25.74 -37.07 -12.53
N ILE A 113 26.09 -35.81 -12.80
CA ILE A 113 27.32 -35.46 -13.51
C ILE A 113 28.43 -35.37 -12.46
N GLY A 114 29.31 -36.38 -12.42
CA GLY A 114 30.58 -36.29 -11.70
C GLY A 114 30.88 -37.42 -10.72
N SER A 115 30.92 -38.68 -11.17
CA SER A 115 31.77 -39.68 -10.52
C SER A 115 33.19 -39.53 -11.07
N THR A 116 34.00 -38.67 -10.46
CA THR A 116 35.46 -38.71 -10.65
C THR A 116 36.00 -39.92 -9.89
N SER A 117 36.29 -40.99 -10.61
CA SER A 117 37.17 -42.06 -10.15
C SER A 117 38.49 -41.97 -10.93
N ARG A 118 39.56 -41.59 -10.23
CA ARG A 118 40.96 -41.98 -10.51
C ARG A 118 41.70 -42.05 -9.19
#